data_AF-A0A354M5I0-F1
#
_entry.id   AF-A0A354M5I0-F1
#
_cell.length_a   1.000
_cell.length_b   1.000
_cell.length_c   1.000
_cell.angle_alpha   90.00
_cell.angle_beta   90.00
_cell.angle_gamma   90.00
#
_symmetry.space_group_name_H-M   'P 1'
#
loop_
_entity.id
_entity.type
_entity.pdbx_description
1 polymer ?
#
loop_
_entity_poly.entity_id
_entity_poly.type
_entity_poly.pdbx_seq_one_letter_code
_entity_poly.pdbx_strand_id
1 'polypeptide(L)'
;MNIAFFFESDINPIKGGTERVTWSVAKYLISKGMKVVFIAHQKRNDFDPSLLSYHRFLPDSVGYDTLENIRYLQNLIQDEGIDILVNQGGLSDEIKLCNKKVLQDRVKIVSVIHYGILEDLRYFKEFLRVQFIWNKPFIFIESLLRYLRMPLLKKKAVKNRKNQLSFLYRYSDAIVLLSEGFKDDFLQFVKNAKKEKLFVIPNPNTYEKIYEQSLKHKDNIVLYVGRLSYSQKRVDRLISIWKNLESQFP
;
A
#
# COMPACT_ATOMS: atom_id res chain seq x y z
N MET A 1 23.22 -6.91 -9.22
CA MET A 1 21.75 -7.00 -9.27
C MET A 1 21.19 -5.60 -9.07
N ASN A 2 20.33 -5.17 -9.98
CA ASN A 2 19.74 -3.84 -10.01
C ASN A 2 18.23 -3.96 -9.76
N ILE A 3 17.75 -3.22 -8.78
CA ILE A 3 16.38 -3.30 -8.30
C ILE A 3 15.73 -1.93 -8.46
N ALA A 4 14.55 -1.90 -9.06
CA ALA A 4 13.73 -0.70 -9.09
C ALA A 4 12.52 -0.87 -8.17
N PHE A 5 12.23 0.13 -7.33
CA PHE A 5 10.96 0.22 -6.63
C PHE A 5 10.06 1.23 -7.34
N PHE A 6 8.87 0.81 -7.73
CA PHE A 6 7.86 1.66 -8.34
C PHE A 6 6.77 2.00 -7.32
N PHE A 7 6.42 3.29 -7.23
CA PHE A 7 5.32 3.76 -6.39
C PHE A 7 4.60 4.97 -7.01
N GLU A 8 3.38 5.25 -6.57
CA GLU A 8 2.61 6.42 -7.02
C GLU A 8 3.36 7.75 -6.85
N SER A 9 4.15 7.89 -5.77
CA SER A 9 4.86 9.13 -5.44
C SER A 9 6.32 8.88 -5.09
N ASP A 10 7.12 9.94 -5.01
CA ASP A 10 8.52 9.86 -4.57
C ASP A 10 8.67 9.14 -3.21
N ILE A 11 9.75 8.36 -3.09
CA ILE A 11 10.08 7.63 -1.86
C ILE A 11 10.73 8.61 -0.89
N ASN A 12 9.88 9.26 -0.11
CA ASN A 12 10.27 10.09 1.02
C ASN A 12 9.82 9.42 2.33
N PRO A 13 10.76 9.00 3.18
CA PRO A 13 10.41 8.08 4.24
C PRO A 13 9.65 8.79 5.38
N ILE A 14 9.59 10.13 5.43
CA ILE A 14 8.78 10.86 6.43
C ILE A 14 7.33 11.11 5.98
N LYS A 15 6.93 10.70 4.76
CA LYS A 15 5.60 10.99 4.20
C LYS A 15 4.57 9.89 4.46
N GLY A 16 4.98 8.63 4.43
CA GLY A 16 4.06 7.52 4.60
C GLY A 16 4.74 6.21 4.97
N GLY A 17 3.91 5.24 5.36
CA GLY A 17 4.39 3.93 5.81
C GLY A 17 5.03 3.12 4.68
N THR A 18 4.45 3.14 3.49
CA THR A 18 5.00 2.46 2.31
C THR A 18 6.35 3.06 1.92
N GLU A 19 6.47 4.39 1.89
CA GLU A 19 7.73 5.07 1.58
C GLU A 19 8.79 4.79 2.63
N ARG A 20 8.43 4.83 3.93
CA ARG A 20 9.34 4.52 5.04
C ARG A 20 9.90 3.09 4.92
N VAL A 21 9.04 2.12 4.66
CA VAL A 21 9.43 0.71 4.48
C VAL A 21 10.31 0.56 3.25
N THR A 22 9.88 1.11 2.11
CA THR A 22 10.62 1.05 0.85
C THR A 22 12.02 1.61 1.01
N TRP A 23 12.14 2.77 1.66
CA TRP A 23 13.43 3.40 1.96
C TRP A 23 14.32 2.52 2.84
N SER A 24 13.76 1.93 3.90
CA SER A 24 14.51 1.09 4.84
C SER A 24 15.03 -0.17 4.16
N VAL A 25 14.19 -0.82 3.36
CA VAL A 25 14.57 -1.97 2.55
C VAL A 25 15.64 -1.57 1.52
N ALA A 26 15.44 -0.47 0.79
CA ALA A 26 16.41 0.01 -0.19
C ALA A 26 17.78 0.30 0.42
N LYS A 27 17.85 0.95 1.60
CA LYS A 27 19.10 1.20 2.32
C LYS A 27 19.82 -0.10 2.68
N TYR A 28 19.08 -1.10 3.14
CA TYR A 28 19.65 -2.41 3.42
C TYR A 28 20.15 -3.11 2.14
N LEU A 29 19.41 -3.04 1.03
CA LEU A 29 19.84 -3.65 -0.22
C LEU A 29 21.11 -2.97 -0.77
N ILE A 30 21.18 -1.64 -0.70
CA ILE A 30 22.36 -0.86 -1.07
C ILE A 30 23.57 -1.26 -0.22
N SER A 31 23.41 -1.44 1.10
CA SER A 31 24.50 -1.87 1.98
C SER A 31 24.99 -3.31 1.69
N LYS A 32 24.21 -4.10 0.95
CA LYS A 32 24.61 -5.41 0.41
C LYS A 32 25.18 -5.34 -1.01
N GLY A 33 25.49 -4.14 -1.51
CA GLY A 33 26.11 -3.94 -2.82
C GLY A 33 25.15 -3.98 -4.00
N MET A 34 23.83 -3.94 -3.77
CA MET A 34 22.84 -3.86 -4.84
C MET A 34 22.62 -2.42 -5.29
N LYS A 35 22.38 -2.22 -6.59
CA LYS A 35 21.97 -0.91 -7.14
C LYS A 35 20.47 -0.77 -6.99
N VAL A 36 20.01 0.36 -6.44
CA VAL A 36 18.58 0.64 -6.26
C VAL A 36 18.19 1.93 -6.98
N VAL A 37 17.08 1.89 -7.70
CA VAL A 37 16.44 3.05 -8.34
C VAL A 37 14.99 3.15 -7.83
N PHE A 38 14.54 4.37 -7.56
CA PHE A 38 13.14 4.67 -7.26
C PHE A 38 12.47 5.23 -8.50
N ILE A 39 11.31 4.68 -8.86
CA ILE A 39 10.49 5.17 -9.97
C ILE A 39 9.18 5.65 -9.36
N ALA A 40 8.84 6.90 -9.60
CA ALA A 40 7.61 7.51 -9.12
C ALA A 40 6.73 7.95 -10.28
N HIS A 41 5.42 7.72 -10.18
CA HIS A 41 4.47 8.28 -11.16
C HIS A 41 4.37 9.81 -11.00
N GLN A 42 4.36 10.29 -9.76
CA GLN A 42 4.24 11.71 -9.45
C GLN A 42 5.40 12.21 -8.58
N LYS A 43 5.90 13.40 -8.92
CA LYS A 43 6.84 14.15 -8.08
C LYS A 43 6.05 15.09 -7.18
N ARG A 44 6.21 14.98 -5.86
CA ARG A 44 5.63 15.95 -4.93
C ARG A 44 6.32 17.31 -5.05
N ASN A 45 5.55 18.36 -4.75
CA ASN A 45 6.04 19.73 -4.76
C ASN A 45 7.18 19.96 -3.75
N ASP A 46 7.18 19.22 -2.64
CA ASP A 46 8.18 19.29 -1.58
C ASP A 46 9.23 18.16 -1.67
N PHE A 47 9.48 17.65 -2.88
CA PHE A 47 10.52 16.66 -3.14
C PHE A 47 11.90 17.19 -2.73
N ASP A 48 12.65 16.40 -1.96
CA ASP A 48 14.02 16.71 -1.56
C ASP A 48 14.97 16.56 -2.75
N PRO A 49 15.57 17.67 -3.27
CA PRO A 49 16.46 17.62 -4.42
C PRO A 49 17.69 16.74 -4.21
N SER A 50 18.11 16.50 -2.97
CA SER A 50 19.26 15.63 -2.66
C SER A 50 19.00 14.16 -3.04
N LEU A 51 17.74 13.77 -3.15
CA LEU A 51 17.31 12.41 -3.51
C LEU A 51 17.14 12.20 -5.02
N LEU A 52 17.37 13.24 -5.84
CA LEU A 52 17.11 13.21 -7.28
C LEU A 52 17.92 12.13 -8.00
N SER A 53 19.16 11.88 -7.57
CA SER A 53 20.03 10.85 -8.17
C SER A 53 19.42 9.45 -8.11
N TYR A 54 18.66 9.16 -7.05
CA TYR A 54 17.99 7.88 -6.83
C TYR A 54 16.62 7.79 -7.52
N HIS A 55 16.03 8.91 -7.92
CA HIS A 55 14.65 8.96 -8.42
C HIS A 55 14.58 9.14 -9.94
N ARG A 56 13.57 8.51 -10.52
CA ARG A 56 13.11 8.69 -11.89
C ARG A 56 11.62 8.94 -11.84
N PHE A 57 11.13 9.84 -12.68
CA PHE A 57 9.74 10.24 -12.69
C PHE A 57 9.14 9.92 -14.04
N LEU A 58 7.92 9.39 -14.03
CA LEU A 58 7.18 9.17 -15.27
C LEU A 58 6.87 10.50 -15.95
N PRO A 59 6.93 10.56 -17.29
CA PRO A 59 6.68 11.79 -18.04
C PRO A 59 5.21 12.25 -17.99
N ASP A 60 4.25 11.33 -18.03
CA ASP A 60 2.83 11.64 -17.81
C ASP A 60 2.48 11.39 -16.35
N SER A 61 2.02 12.44 -15.66
CA SER A 61 1.65 12.43 -14.25
C SER A 61 0.16 12.21 -14.00
N VAL A 62 -0.65 12.16 -15.06
CA VAL A 62 -2.10 11.99 -15.03
C VAL A 62 -2.46 10.52 -15.25
N GLY A 63 -1.99 9.93 -16.34
CA GLY A 63 -2.31 8.55 -16.72
C GLY A 63 -1.15 7.58 -16.47
N TYR A 64 -1.43 6.44 -15.84
CA TYR A 64 -0.41 5.41 -15.63
C TYR A 64 0.01 4.73 -16.94
N ASP A 65 -0.92 4.08 -17.64
CA ASP A 65 -0.66 3.21 -18.79
C ASP A 65 -0.66 3.94 -20.14
N THR A 66 -0.21 5.19 -20.17
CA THR A 66 -0.03 5.92 -21.42
C THR A 66 1.15 5.36 -22.21
N LEU A 67 1.09 5.51 -23.54
CA LEU A 67 2.14 5.00 -24.42
C LEU A 67 3.51 5.61 -24.09
N GLU A 68 3.52 6.86 -23.63
CA GLU A 68 4.72 7.57 -23.19
C GLU A 68 5.31 6.93 -21.92
N ASN A 69 4.50 6.73 -20.89
CA ASN A 69 4.93 6.09 -19.64
C ASN A 69 5.39 4.64 -19.86
N ILE A 70 4.69 3.89 -20.71
CA ILE A 70 5.08 2.52 -21.06
C ILE A 70 6.46 2.50 -21.72
N ARG A 71 6.68 3.34 -22.75
CA ARG A 71 7.97 3.42 -23.45
C ARG A 71 9.08 3.90 -22.53
N TYR A 72 8.83 4.93 -21.73
CA TYR A 72 9.78 5.44 -20.76
C TYR A 72 10.21 4.36 -19.77
N LEU A 73 9.25 3.64 -19.17
CA LEU A 73 9.53 2.58 -18.21
C LEU A 73 10.29 1.41 -18.85
N GLN A 74 9.93 1.02 -20.08
CA GLN A 74 10.64 -0.03 -20.82
C GLN A 74 12.09 0.35 -21.12
N ASN A 75 12.34 1.58 -21.57
CA ASN A 75 13.69 2.09 -21.84
C ASN A 75 14.49 2.19 -20.55
N LEU A 76 13.90 2.74 -19.48
CA LEU A 76 14.56 2.86 -18.18
C LEU A 76 15.00 1.49 -17.63
N ILE A 77 14.16 0.47 -17.78
CA ILE A 77 14.50 -0.92 -17.40
C ILE A 77 15.71 -1.45 -18.17
N GLN A 78 15.83 -1.11 -19.46
CA GLN A 78 16.98 -1.52 -20.28
C GLN A 78 18.24 -0.71 -19.95
N ASP A 79 18.13 0.62 -19.92
CA ASP A 79 19.25 1.55 -19.74
C ASP A 79 19.89 1.41 -18.35
N GLU A 80 19.07 1.23 -17.31
CA GLU A 80 19.55 1.01 -15.94
C GLU A 80 19.86 -0.47 -15.66
N GLY A 81 19.55 -1.37 -16.60
CA GLY A 81 19.73 -2.83 -16.47
C GLY A 81 18.97 -3.41 -15.29
N ILE A 82 17.69 -3.07 -15.13
CA ILE A 82 16.86 -3.48 -13.98
C ILE A 82 16.54 -4.98 -14.06
N ASP A 83 16.99 -5.74 -13.07
CA ASP A 83 16.73 -7.18 -12.95
C ASP A 83 15.35 -7.43 -12.31
N ILE A 84 15.00 -6.64 -11.29
CA ILE A 84 13.77 -6.77 -10.51
C ILE A 84 13.06 -5.43 -10.39
N LEU A 85 11.80 -5.39 -10.84
CA LEU A 85 10.86 -4.29 -10.62
C LEU A 85 9.91 -4.65 -9.48
N VAL A 86 10.01 -3.94 -8.37
CA VAL A 86 9.15 -4.07 -7.20
C VAL A 86 8.02 -3.05 -7.26
N ASN A 87 6.81 -3.51 -7.54
CA ASN A 87 5.60 -2.69 -7.50
C ASN A 87 5.11 -2.55 -6.05
N GLN A 88 5.22 -1.34 -5.47
CA GLN A 88 4.72 -1.05 -4.13
C GLN A 88 3.21 -0.79 -4.07
N GLY A 89 2.52 -0.74 -5.21
CA GLY A 89 1.08 -0.51 -5.33
C GLY A 89 0.33 -1.74 -5.85
N GLY A 90 0.54 -2.93 -5.27
CA GLY A 90 -0.05 -4.18 -5.78
C GLY A 90 -1.59 -4.25 -5.78
N LEU A 91 -2.26 -3.34 -5.07
CA LEU A 91 -3.72 -3.16 -5.10
C LEU A 91 -4.16 -1.75 -5.54
N SER A 92 -3.27 -1.03 -6.20
CA SER A 92 -3.49 0.33 -6.68
C SER A 92 -3.29 0.38 -8.20
N ASP A 93 -3.26 1.58 -8.79
CA ASP A 93 -3.22 1.75 -10.26
C ASP A 93 -1.85 1.45 -10.88
N GLU A 94 -0.80 1.35 -10.07
CA GLU A 94 0.56 0.97 -10.47
C GLU A 94 0.60 -0.39 -11.17
N ILE A 95 -0.36 -1.29 -10.87
CA ILE A 95 -0.50 -2.58 -11.55
C ILE A 95 -0.71 -2.43 -13.06
N LYS A 96 -1.20 -1.28 -13.54
CA LYS A 96 -1.43 -1.01 -14.96
C LYS A 96 -0.12 -0.94 -15.74
N LEU A 97 0.97 -0.50 -15.10
CA LEU A 97 2.31 -0.45 -15.68
C LEU A 97 3.18 -1.62 -15.24
N CYS A 98 3.20 -1.92 -13.94
CA CYS A 98 4.13 -2.88 -13.36
C CYS A 98 3.61 -4.32 -13.49
N ASN A 99 3.55 -4.82 -14.73
CA ASN A 99 3.03 -6.15 -15.02
C ASN A 99 3.65 -6.75 -16.30
N LYS A 100 3.66 -8.08 -16.39
CA LYS A 100 4.20 -8.83 -17.53
C LYS A 100 3.45 -8.68 -18.85
N LYS A 101 2.22 -8.17 -18.82
CA LYS A 101 1.48 -7.89 -20.06
C LYS A 101 2.05 -6.65 -20.77
N VAL A 102 2.55 -5.68 -19.99
CA VAL A 102 3.10 -4.40 -20.48
C VAL A 102 4.63 -4.46 -20.59
N LEU A 103 5.29 -5.02 -19.59
CA LEU A 103 6.73 -5.13 -19.49
C LEU A 103 7.13 -6.57 -19.85
N GLN A 104 7.81 -6.74 -21.00
CA GLN A 104 8.21 -8.04 -21.54
C GLN A 104 9.01 -8.90 -20.54
N ASP A 105 9.24 -10.18 -20.86
CA ASP A 105 9.70 -11.20 -19.91
C ASP A 105 11.09 -10.99 -19.27
N ARG A 106 11.89 -10.02 -19.72
CA ARG A 106 13.27 -9.82 -19.24
C ARG A 106 13.39 -9.40 -17.77
N VAL A 107 12.48 -8.55 -17.26
CA VAL A 107 12.52 -8.05 -15.88
C VAL A 107 11.64 -8.88 -14.95
N LYS A 108 12.11 -9.27 -13.77
CA LYS A 108 11.26 -9.93 -12.77
C LYS A 108 10.37 -8.92 -12.07
N ILE A 109 9.08 -9.23 -11.93
CA ILE A 109 8.09 -8.33 -11.32
C ILE A 109 7.64 -8.89 -9.98
N VAL A 110 7.90 -8.13 -8.91
CA VAL A 110 7.45 -8.45 -7.56
C VAL A 110 6.41 -7.43 -7.15
N SER A 111 5.19 -7.86 -6.84
CA SER A 111 4.12 -6.95 -6.43
C SER A 111 3.83 -7.06 -4.94
N VAL A 112 3.81 -5.92 -4.26
CA VAL A 112 3.64 -5.85 -2.80
C VAL A 112 2.25 -5.32 -2.46
N ILE A 113 1.56 -5.98 -1.54
CA ILE A 113 0.27 -5.54 -1.00
C ILE A 113 0.47 -5.02 0.43
N HIS A 114 0.37 -3.70 0.62
CA HIS A 114 0.69 -3.02 1.90
C HIS A 114 -0.46 -2.91 2.90
N TYR A 115 -1.67 -3.33 2.54
CA TYR A 115 -2.86 -3.21 3.38
C TYR A 115 -3.75 -4.45 3.29
N GLY A 116 -4.64 -4.62 4.26
CA GLY A 116 -5.49 -5.80 4.34
C GLY A 116 -6.43 -5.92 3.14
N ILE A 117 -6.39 -7.08 2.48
CA ILE A 117 -7.14 -7.39 1.25
C ILE A 117 -8.65 -7.30 1.46
N LEU A 118 -9.15 -7.48 2.68
CA LEU A 118 -10.58 -7.46 2.98
C LEU A 118 -11.04 -6.22 3.77
N GLU A 119 -10.15 -5.31 4.17
CA GLU A 119 -10.50 -4.23 5.11
C GLU A 119 -11.62 -3.32 4.61
N ASP A 120 -11.49 -2.79 3.39
CA ASP A 120 -12.48 -1.92 2.77
C ASP A 120 -13.81 -2.63 2.48
N LEU A 121 -13.78 -3.94 2.21
CA LEU A 121 -14.96 -4.75 1.96
C LEU A 121 -15.69 -5.14 3.27
N ARG A 122 -14.95 -5.32 4.36
CA ARG A 122 -15.51 -5.59 5.70
C ARG A 122 -16.22 -4.35 6.24
N TYR A 123 -15.60 -3.19 6.12
CA TYR A 123 -16.12 -1.89 6.58
C TYR A 123 -16.74 -1.07 5.44
N PHE A 124 -17.44 -1.74 4.53
CA PHE A 124 -17.93 -1.14 3.29
C PHE A 124 -18.97 -0.04 3.53
N LYS A 125 -19.80 -0.17 4.57
CA LYS A 125 -20.82 0.83 4.91
C LYS A 125 -20.15 2.12 5.37
N GLU A 126 -19.13 2.01 6.20
CA GLU A 126 -18.30 3.10 6.70
C GLU A 126 -17.51 3.74 5.56
N PHE A 127 -17.00 2.94 4.64
CA PHE A 127 -16.32 3.41 3.43
C PHE A 127 -17.21 4.27 2.54
N LEU A 128 -18.51 3.94 2.41
CA LEU A 128 -19.47 4.71 1.64
C LEU A 128 -19.85 6.07 2.29
N ARG A 129 -19.38 6.36 3.51
CA ARG A 129 -19.59 7.63 4.24
C ARG A 129 -21.05 8.10 4.23
N VAL A 130 -22.00 7.18 4.36
CA VAL A 130 -23.44 7.49 4.37
C VAL A 130 -23.76 8.35 5.59
N GLN A 131 -24.26 9.57 5.37
CA GLN A 131 -24.64 10.51 6.43
C GLN A 131 -26.08 10.98 6.22
N PHE A 132 -26.96 10.65 7.17
CA PHE A 132 -28.35 11.08 7.16
C PHE A 132 -28.50 12.38 7.96
N ILE A 133 -28.38 13.50 7.27
CA ILE A 133 -28.51 14.85 7.86
C ILE A 133 -29.88 15.42 7.47
N TRP A 134 -30.82 15.41 8.41
CA TRP A 134 -32.22 15.82 8.18
C TRP A 134 -32.36 17.26 7.67
N ASN A 135 -31.51 18.18 8.15
CA ASN A 135 -31.55 19.59 7.76
C ASN A 135 -30.83 19.87 6.43
N LYS A 136 -30.37 18.83 5.71
CA LYS A 136 -29.68 18.94 4.42
C LYS A 136 -30.26 17.92 3.43
N PRO A 137 -31.40 18.23 2.79
CA PRO A 137 -32.17 17.26 2.00
C PRO A 137 -31.37 16.66 0.84
N PHE A 138 -30.51 17.44 0.18
CA PHE A 138 -29.64 16.93 -0.89
C PHE A 138 -28.67 15.84 -0.38
N ILE A 139 -27.97 16.09 0.73
CA ILE A 139 -27.03 15.13 1.34
C ILE A 139 -27.78 13.89 1.83
N PHE A 140 -28.98 14.09 2.40
CA PHE A 140 -29.83 13.00 2.84
C PHE A 140 -30.23 12.08 1.68
N ILE A 141 -30.75 12.64 0.59
CA ILE A 141 -31.17 11.89 -0.61
C ILE A 141 -29.97 11.16 -1.22
N GLU A 142 -28.83 11.84 -1.36
CA GLU A 142 -27.61 11.24 -1.90
C GLU A 142 -27.13 10.05 -1.04
N SER A 143 -27.16 10.19 0.28
CA SER A 143 -26.83 9.13 1.24
C SER A 143 -27.84 7.99 1.23
N LEU A 144 -29.13 8.28 1.07
CA LEU A 144 -30.18 7.28 0.91
C LEU A 144 -29.97 6.47 -0.38
N LEU A 145 -29.70 7.13 -1.51
CA LEU A 145 -29.40 6.45 -2.77
C LEU A 145 -28.15 5.57 -2.66
N ARG A 146 -27.08 6.06 -2.03
CA ARG A 146 -25.88 5.25 -1.73
C ARG A 146 -26.20 4.03 -0.87
N TYR A 147 -27.01 4.22 0.17
CA TYR A 147 -27.43 3.15 1.07
C TYR A 147 -28.25 2.08 0.36
N LEU A 148 -29.25 2.48 -0.44
CA LEU A 148 -30.06 1.56 -1.24
C LEU A 148 -29.22 0.79 -2.27
N ARG A 149 -28.24 1.46 -2.89
CA ARG A 149 -27.33 0.84 -3.86
C ARG A 149 -26.20 0.03 -3.19
N MET A 150 -26.04 0.09 -1.87
CA MET A 150 -24.90 -0.50 -1.15
C MET A 150 -24.68 -1.99 -1.48
N PRO A 151 -25.70 -2.87 -1.55
CA PRO A 151 -25.47 -4.27 -1.90
C PRO A 151 -24.87 -4.45 -3.30
N LEU A 152 -25.32 -3.65 -4.27
CA LEU A 152 -24.82 -3.66 -5.65
C LEU A 152 -23.40 -3.10 -5.72
N LEU A 153 -23.15 -1.99 -5.02
CA LEU A 153 -21.81 -1.39 -4.91
C LEU A 153 -20.83 -2.36 -4.25
N LYS A 154 -21.25 -3.08 -3.20
CA LYS A 154 -20.43 -4.10 -2.52
C LYS A 154 -20.13 -5.28 -3.44
N LYS A 155 -21.13 -5.80 -4.15
CA LYS A 155 -20.94 -6.86 -5.16
C LYS A 155 -19.96 -6.42 -6.26
N LYS A 156 -20.08 -5.17 -6.75
CA LYS A 156 -19.14 -4.59 -7.72
C LYS A 156 -17.73 -4.47 -7.15
N ALA A 157 -17.58 -3.99 -5.91
CA ALA A 157 -16.28 -3.87 -5.23
C ALA A 157 -15.61 -5.24 -5.06
N VAL A 158 -16.35 -6.27 -4.62
CA VAL A 158 -15.86 -7.66 -4.51
C VAL A 158 -15.41 -8.19 -5.87
N LYS A 159 -16.21 -7.98 -6.93
CA LYS A 159 -15.85 -8.39 -8.30
C LYS A 159 -14.59 -7.66 -8.79
N ASN A 160 -14.48 -6.36 -8.55
CA ASN A 160 -13.31 -5.56 -8.91
C ASN A 160 -12.05 -6.04 -8.18
N ARG A 161 -12.13 -6.27 -6.87
CA ARG A 161 -11.03 -6.83 -6.06
C ARG A 161 -10.59 -8.19 -6.58
N LYS A 162 -11.54 -9.07 -6.92
CA LYS A 162 -11.25 -10.37 -7.54
C LYS A 162 -10.47 -10.20 -8.85
N ASN A 163 -10.93 -9.32 -9.72
CA ASN A 163 -10.30 -9.08 -11.01
C ASN A 163 -8.88 -8.51 -10.84
N GLN A 164 -8.71 -7.57 -9.92
CA GLN A 164 -7.43 -6.93 -9.62
C GLN A 164 -6.41 -7.95 -9.10
N LEU A 165 -6.79 -8.75 -8.09
CA LEU A 165 -5.92 -9.80 -7.54
C LEU A 165 -5.61 -10.89 -8.57
N SER A 166 -6.58 -11.28 -9.40
CA SER A 166 -6.37 -12.25 -10.47
C SER A 166 -5.40 -11.71 -11.54
N PHE A 167 -5.51 -10.43 -11.87
CA PHE A 167 -4.59 -9.75 -12.78
C PHE A 167 -3.17 -9.70 -12.19
N LEU A 168 -3.05 -9.27 -10.94
CA LEU A 168 -1.78 -9.22 -10.21
C LEU A 168 -1.10 -10.59 -10.17
N TYR A 169 -1.87 -11.63 -9.82
CA TYR A 169 -1.40 -13.02 -9.78
C TYR A 169 -0.94 -13.51 -11.14
N ARG A 170 -1.64 -13.15 -12.21
CA ARG A 170 -1.29 -13.58 -13.56
C ARG A 170 0.01 -12.92 -14.05
N TYR A 171 0.19 -11.63 -13.77
CA TYR A 171 1.21 -10.81 -14.43
C TYR A 171 2.34 -10.30 -13.53
N SER A 172 2.48 -10.81 -12.30
CA SER A 172 3.69 -10.67 -11.47
C SER A 172 4.47 -11.99 -11.48
N ASP A 173 5.79 -11.99 -11.23
CA ASP A 173 6.55 -13.21 -10.95
C ASP A 173 6.34 -13.67 -9.51
N ALA A 174 6.25 -12.72 -8.56
CA ALA A 174 5.97 -12.99 -7.15
C ALA A 174 5.04 -11.93 -6.55
N ILE A 175 4.30 -12.30 -5.51
CA ILE A 175 3.47 -11.39 -4.72
C ILE A 175 3.92 -11.45 -3.27
N VAL A 176 4.16 -10.29 -2.67
CA VAL A 176 4.56 -10.14 -1.28
C VAL A 176 3.39 -9.57 -0.48
N LEU A 177 3.07 -10.26 0.61
CA LEU A 177 2.06 -9.90 1.59
C LEU A 177 2.74 -9.59 2.94
N LEU A 178 2.09 -8.81 3.79
CA LEU A 178 2.68 -8.40 5.07
C LEU A 178 2.44 -9.37 6.23
N SER A 179 1.50 -10.32 6.09
CA SER A 179 1.18 -11.29 7.13
C SER A 179 0.63 -12.59 6.54
N GLU A 180 0.77 -13.69 7.28
CA GLU A 180 0.24 -15.00 6.88
C GLU A 180 -1.28 -14.97 6.69
N GLY A 181 -2.02 -14.24 7.54
CA GLY A 181 -3.47 -14.10 7.38
C GLY A 181 -3.89 -13.46 6.05
N PHE A 182 -3.03 -12.63 5.44
CA PHE A 182 -3.32 -12.06 4.13
C PHE A 182 -3.19 -13.10 3.00
N LYS A 183 -2.48 -14.22 3.18
CA LYS A 183 -2.49 -15.31 2.19
C LYS A 183 -3.89 -15.91 2.09
N ASP A 184 -4.54 -16.16 3.21
CA ASP A 184 -5.89 -16.72 3.23
C ASP A 184 -6.89 -15.75 2.59
N ASP A 185 -6.80 -14.46 2.91
CA ASP A 185 -7.61 -13.42 2.25
C ASP A 185 -7.37 -13.40 0.73
N PHE A 186 -6.12 -13.56 0.27
CA PHE A 186 -5.80 -13.62 -1.15
C PHE A 186 -6.44 -14.84 -1.84
N LEU A 187 -6.32 -16.01 -1.21
CA LEU A 187 -6.83 -17.29 -1.72
C LEU A 187 -8.35 -17.32 -1.82
N GLN A 188 -9.07 -16.56 -0.99
CA GLN A 188 -10.52 -16.39 -1.11
C GLN A 188 -10.92 -15.81 -2.48
N PHE A 189 -10.11 -14.92 -3.06
CA PHE A 189 -10.38 -14.33 -4.37
C PHE A 189 -9.76 -15.13 -5.53
N VAL A 190 -8.55 -15.65 -5.34
CA VAL A 190 -7.78 -16.36 -6.36
C VAL A 190 -7.54 -17.80 -5.91
N LYS A 191 -8.59 -18.62 -5.95
CA LYS A 191 -8.60 -20.00 -5.42
C LYS A 191 -7.51 -20.92 -5.97
N ASN A 192 -7.09 -20.70 -7.22
CA ASN A 192 -6.08 -21.52 -7.90
C ASN A 192 -4.66 -20.94 -7.75
N ALA A 193 -4.46 -19.97 -6.85
CA ALA A 193 -3.14 -19.41 -6.65
C ALA A 193 -2.20 -20.43 -5.99
N LYS A 194 -1.04 -20.58 -6.59
CA LYS A 194 0.07 -21.39 -6.08
C LYS A 194 0.71 -20.68 -4.89
N LYS A 195 0.84 -21.37 -3.77
CA LYS A 195 1.39 -20.79 -2.53
C LYS A 195 2.84 -20.34 -2.70
N GLU A 196 3.59 -20.97 -3.59
CA GLU A 196 4.99 -20.68 -3.89
C GLU A 196 5.18 -19.31 -4.57
N LYS A 197 4.11 -18.72 -5.10
CA LYS A 197 4.10 -17.37 -5.67
C LYS A 197 3.72 -16.30 -4.64
N LEU A 198 3.21 -16.71 -3.49
CA LEU A 198 2.73 -15.83 -2.42
C LEU A 198 3.72 -15.86 -1.26
N PHE A 199 4.52 -14.82 -1.16
CA PHE A 199 5.51 -14.64 -0.10
C PHE A 199 4.92 -13.77 1.01
N VAL A 200 5.31 -14.05 2.25
CA VAL A 200 4.98 -13.20 3.39
C VAL A 200 6.28 -12.62 3.91
N ILE A 201 6.40 -11.30 3.81
CA ILE A 201 7.53 -10.54 4.30
C ILE A 201 6.95 -9.39 5.12
N PRO A 202 7.04 -9.44 6.46
CA PRO A 202 6.55 -8.36 7.30
C PRO A 202 7.40 -7.10 7.10
N ASN A 203 6.78 -5.95 7.34
CA ASN A 203 7.50 -4.68 7.29
C ASN A 203 8.63 -4.64 8.34
N PRO A 204 9.80 -4.09 8.00
CA PRO A 204 10.91 -3.97 8.95
C PRO A 204 10.56 -2.99 10.06
N ASN A 205 11.10 -3.26 11.25
CA ASN A 205 11.10 -2.27 12.33
C ASN A 205 12.14 -1.19 11.99
N THR A 206 11.72 0.06 12.02
CA THR A 206 12.55 1.23 11.70
C THR A 206 13.33 1.75 12.89
N TYR A 207 13.01 1.29 14.10
CA TYR A 207 13.70 1.69 15.31
C TYR A 207 14.94 0.83 15.54
N GLU A 208 16.02 1.47 15.94
CA GLU A 208 17.20 0.76 16.45
C GLU A 208 16.83 -0.03 17.71
N LYS A 209 17.66 -1.01 18.06
CA LYS A 209 17.49 -1.75 19.32
C LYS A 209 17.42 -0.74 20.47
N ILE A 210 16.30 -0.77 21.19
CA ILE A 210 16.13 0.04 22.40
C ILE A 210 17.17 -0.44 23.42
N TYR A 211 18.01 0.47 23.91
CA TYR A 211 19.03 0.16 24.91
C TYR A 211 18.36 -0.18 26.25
N GLU A 212 18.87 -1.20 26.95
CA GLU A 212 18.32 -1.66 28.24
C GLU A 212 18.19 -0.55 29.29
N GLN A 213 19.05 0.47 29.23
CA GLN A 213 19.03 1.61 30.13
C GLN A 213 17.74 2.43 29.99
N SER A 214 17.17 2.52 28.78
CA SER A 214 15.89 3.19 28.50
C SER A 214 14.68 2.44 29.08
N LEU A 215 14.87 1.21 29.57
CA LEU A 215 13.81 0.36 30.11
C LEU A 215 13.81 0.32 31.65
N LYS A 216 14.79 0.94 32.33
CA LYS A 216 14.95 0.87 33.80
C LYS A 216 13.93 1.66 34.60
N HIS A 217 13.40 2.74 34.02
CA HIS A 217 12.37 3.58 34.64
C HIS A 217 11.20 3.68 33.67
N LYS A 218 10.12 2.93 33.94
CA LYS A 218 8.92 2.91 33.12
C LYS A 218 7.71 3.27 33.96
N ASP A 219 6.94 4.22 33.47
CA ASP A 219 5.63 4.53 33.99
C ASP A 219 4.56 3.74 33.22
N ASN A 220 3.49 3.37 33.92
CA ASN A 220 2.34 2.75 33.28
C ASN A 220 1.52 3.84 32.58
N ILE A 221 1.81 4.06 31.29
CA ILE A 221 1.16 5.07 30.47
C ILE A 221 0.30 4.37 29.41
N VAL A 222 -0.99 4.72 29.35
CA VAL A 222 -1.87 4.32 28.26
C VAL A 222 -1.65 5.28 27.09
N LEU A 223 -1.09 4.77 25.99
CA LEU A 223 -0.81 5.58 24.80
C LEU A 223 -1.46 4.97 23.57
N TYR A 224 -2.17 5.80 22.81
CA TYR A 224 -2.60 5.47 21.45
C TYR A 224 -1.79 6.24 20.42
N VAL A 225 -1.08 5.51 19.56
CA VAL A 225 -0.36 6.10 18.42
C VAL A 225 -0.93 5.52 17.13
N GLY A 226 -1.77 6.30 16.45
CA GLY A 226 -2.38 5.89 15.20
C GLY A 226 -3.27 6.96 14.59
N ARG A 227 -3.64 6.78 13.33
CA ARG A 227 -4.60 7.67 12.67
C ARG A 227 -5.94 7.61 13.38
N LEU A 228 -6.62 8.76 13.51
CA LEU A 228 -7.97 8.80 14.05
C LEU A 228 -8.98 8.36 12.99
N SER A 229 -9.11 7.04 12.82
CA SER A 229 -9.97 6.42 11.81
C SER A 229 -11.00 5.49 12.43
N TYR A 230 -12.27 5.73 12.14
CA TYR A 230 -13.37 4.89 12.63
C TYR A 230 -13.30 3.48 12.04
N SER A 231 -13.02 3.30 10.74
CA SER A 231 -13.11 1.98 10.10
C SER A 231 -11.95 1.05 10.47
N GLN A 232 -10.72 1.44 10.11
CA GLN A 232 -9.53 0.60 10.25
C GLN A 232 -8.98 0.57 11.68
N LYS A 233 -9.10 1.69 12.40
CA LYS A 233 -8.50 1.87 13.72
C LYS A 233 -9.50 1.80 14.86
N ARG A 234 -10.81 1.78 14.56
CA ARG A 234 -11.90 1.61 15.53
C ARG A 234 -11.73 2.52 16.74
N VAL A 235 -11.47 3.81 16.48
CA VAL A 235 -11.23 4.80 17.54
C VAL A 235 -12.40 4.95 18.50
N ASP A 236 -13.61 4.57 18.07
CA ASP A 236 -14.79 4.44 18.94
C ASP A 236 -14.53 3.51 20.12
N ARG A 237 -13.82 2.40 19.90
CA ARG A 237 -13.46 1.45 20.95
C ARG A 237 -12.44 2.03 21.92
N LEU A 238 -11.54 2.92 21.45
CA LEU A 238 -10.57 3.58 22.33
C LEU A 238 -11.26 4.45 23.37
N ILE A 239 -12.33 5.16 22.98
CA ILE A 239 -13.12 5.97 23.92
C ILE A 239 -13.79 5.08 24.96
N SER A 240 -14.38 3.95 24.54
CA SER A 240 -14.98 2.98 25.46
C SER A 240 -13.95 2.36 26.41
N ILE A 241 -12.75 2.07 25.92
CA ILE A 241 -11.63 1.58 26.74
C ILE A 241 -11.21 2.66 27.74
N TRP A 242 -11.03 3.91 27.28
CA TRP A 242 -10.61 5.03 28.12
C TRP A 242 -11.61 5.27 29.26
N LYS A 243 -12.91 5.26 28.99
CA LYS A 243 -13.96 5.37 30.01
C LYS A 243 -13.80 4.37 31.16
N ASN A 244 -13.28 3.17 30.89
CA ASN A 244 -13.08 2.13 31.90
C ASN A 244 -11.73 2.24 32.63
N LEU A 245 -10.75 2.94 32.05
CA LEU A 245 -9.37 3.01 32.56
C LEU A 245 -9.02 4.37 33.16
N GLU A 246 -9.74 5.44 32.81
CA GLU A 246 -9.47 6.82 33.25
C GLU A 246 -9.31 6.95 34.77
N SER A 247 -10.13 6.25 35.55
CA SER A 247 -10.06 6.29 37.02
C SER A 247 -8.77 5.66 37.60
N GLN A 248 -8.07 4.84 36.82
CA GLN A 248 -6.82 4.18 37.20
C GLN A 248 -5.58 4.91 36.66
N PHE A 249 -5.78 5.82 35.71
CA PHE A 249 -4.74 6.58 35.01
C PHE A 249 -5.22 8.03 34.76
N PRO A 250 -5.37 8.85 35.83
CA PRO A 250 -5.82 10.24 35.71
C PRO A 250 -4.84 11.16 34.99
#